data_AF-A0A6F8ZEJ3-F1
#
_entry.id   AF-A0A6F8ZEJ3-F1
#
_cell.length_a   1.000
_cell.length_b   1.000
_cell.length_c   1.000
_cell.angle_alpha   90.00
_cell.angle_beta   90.00
_cell.angle_gamma   90.00
#
_symmetry.space_group_name_H-M   'P 1'
#
loop_
_entity.id
_entity.type
_entity.pdbx_description
1 polymer ?
#
loop_
_entity_poly.entity_id
_entity_poly.type
_entity_poly.pdbx_seq_one_letter_code
_entity_poly.pdbx_strand_id
1 'polypeptide(L)'
;MAVIYWQLGSFTRPLPPGPWVRVTAGRVADTDAAGWDRGVRPGMAAGEIKWRYPEARLWPADSRQGPDLAAWLAGTAWAFRWDREAGCGWWEWPRLTGDRYRELVAVVVPARAARLAGGAAGHPWLARWVAEAGEQLGLPAWRGDGWVTFYLPPAVEAVWARRLPLIYVEAPAALHRQWADQGWRTAGEVPGLLPLPPRPLPPSAAVWERRYPLTEADRRQWGIRAPELARRVVAEALADHPAWTGWAVRWEGTALPPRRRHWSPSGDRRILAARLLTLLLPLPAGSPAGVGIGGQTGMPALGTAQQHWGWAPVARAPADPPPGAVRGRRLSRREQMLAYWDPWRGGDRR
;
A
#
# COMPACT_ATOMS: atom_id res chain seq x y z
N MET A 1 13.99 -0.30 13.70
CA MET A 1 12.58 -0.07 13.35
C MET A 1 11.98 -1.42 12.97
N ALA A 2 10.80 -1.75 13.46
CA ALA A 2 10.10 -2.99 13.11
C ALA A 2 8.79 -2.65 12.40
N VAL A 3 8.49 -3.40 11.35
CA VAL A 3 7.20 -3.40 10.67
C VAL A 3 6.38 -4.55 11.22
N ILE A 4 5.15 -4.25 11.62
CA ILE A 4 4.18 -5.25 12.06
C ILE A 4 3.07 -5.34 11.03
N TYR A 5 2.96 -6.50 10.39
CA TYR A 5 1.75 -6.90 9.72
C TYR A 5 0.73 -7.35 10.76
N TRP A 6 -0.52 -6.99 10.57
CA TRP A 6 -1.61 -7.46 11.39
C TRP A 6 -2.82 -7.78 10.52
N GLN A 7 -3.59 -8.75 11.00
CA GLN A 7 -4.85 -9.16 10.45
C GLN A 7 -5.82 -9.33 11.60
N LEU A 8 -6.92 -8.61 11.52
CA LEU A 8 -7.94 -8.56 12.57
C LEU A 8 -9.09 -9.48 12.20
N GLY A 9 -9.40 -10.42 13.09
CA GLY A 9 -10.59 -11.25 13.04
C GLY A 9 -11.79 -10.54 13.66
N SER A 10 -12.95 -10.66 13.00
CA SER A 10 -14.30 -10.16 13.31
C SER A 10 -14.41 -8.98 14.30
N PHE A 11 -14.91 -7.86 13.78
CA PHE A 11 -15.16 -6.60 14.49
C PHE A 11 -16.57 -6.43 15.05
N THR A 12 -17.53 -7.30 14.69
CA THR A 12 -18.93 -7.11 15.13
C THR A 12 -19.32 -8.17 16.14
N ARG A 13 -19.51 -7.72 17.39
CA ARG A 13 -20.35 -8.43 18.36
C ARG A 13 -21.81 -8.10 18.06
N PRO A 14 -22.74 -9.06 18.20
CA PRO A 14 -22.52 -10.43 18.69
C PRO A 14 -21.89 -11.34 17.62
N LEU A 15 -21.03 -12.26 18.08
CA LEU A 15 -20.54 -13.35 17.25
C LEU A 15 -21.69 -14.31 16.94
N PRO A 16 -21.72 -14.96 15.76
CA PRO A 16 -22.73 -15.97 15.46
C PRO A 16 -22.70 -17.10 16.49
N PRO A 17 -23.86 -17.64 16.92
CA PRO A 17 -23.91 -18.79 17.79
C PRO A 17 -23.49 -20.07 17.04
N GLY A 18 -22.65 -20.89 17.69
CA GLY A 18 -22.16 -22.16 17.15
C GLY A 18 -21.05 -22.02 16.10
N PRO A 19 -20.69 -23.10 15.38
CA PRO A 19 -19.70 -23.10 14.32
C PRO A 19 -19.95 -22.05 13.22
N TRP A 20 -19.00 -21.16 12.95
CA TRP A 20 -19.19 -20.09 11.96
C TRP A 20 -17.95 -19.71 11.15
N VAL A 21 -18.21 -19.29 9.91
CA VAL A 21 -17.24 -18.69 8.99
C VAL A 21 -17.88 -17.45 8.37
N ARG A 22 -17.23 -16.31 8.51
CA ARG A 22 -17.68 -15.05 7.87
C ARG A 22 -17.19 -14.97 6.44
N VAL A 23 -18.03 -14.46 5.55
CA VAL A 23 -17.75 -14.35 4.12
C VAL A 23 -18.01 -12.93 3.63
N THR A 24 -17.05 -12.37 2.89
CA THR A 24 -17.14 -11.09 2.18
C THR A 24 -16.74 -11.34 0.73
N ALA A 25 -17.58 -10.90 -0.23
CA ALA A 25 -17.29 -11.02 -1.66
C ALA A 25 -16.85 -12.45 -2.09
N GLY A 26 -17.51 -13.49 -1.53
CA GLY A 26 -17.22 -14.88 -1.85
C GLY A 26 -15.92 -15.44 -1.25
N ARG A 27 -15.24 -14.70 -0.38
CA ARG A 27 -14.03 -15.13 0.33
C ARG A 27 -14.23 -15.13 1.84
N VAL A 28 -13.53 -16.01 2.54
CA VAL A 28 -13.50 -16.03 4.00
C VAL A 28 -12.95 -14.70 4.49
N ALA A 29 -13.72 -14.03 5.32
CA ALA A 29 -13.30 -12.87 6.06
C ALA A 29 -12.74 -13.28 7.43
N ASP A 30 -13.40 -14.22 8.11
CA ASP A 30 -12.98 -14.73 9.42
C ASP A 30 -13.65 -16.07 9.77
N THR A 31 -13.25 -16.72 10.85
CA THR A 31 -13.85 -17.96 11.38
C THR A 31 -13.66 -18.06 12.90
N ASP A 32 -14.46 -18.89 13.57
CA ASP A 32 -14.30 -19.22 14.99
C ASP A 32 -13.00 -20.01 15.31
N ALA A 33 -12.83 -20.47 16.56
CA ALA A 33 -11.60 -21.17 16.99
C ALA A 33 -11.40 -22.48 16.23
N ALA A 34 -12.45 -23.29 16.18
CA ALA A 34 -12.40 -24.59 15.54
C ALA A 34 -12.12 -24.50 14.03
N GLY A 35 -12.65 -23.49 13.34
CA GLY A 35 -12.32 -23.26 11.94
C GLY A 35 -10.85 -22.89 11.73
N TRP A 36 -10.28 -22.10 12.63
CA TRP A 36 -8.84 -21.79 12.62
C TRP A 36 -8.00 -23.06 12.83
N ASP A 37 -8.35 -23.89 13.81
CA ASP A 37 -7.64 -25.14 14.08
C ASP A 37 -7.71 -26.10 12.87
N ARG A 38 -8.79 -26.02 12.09
CA ARG A 38 -9.00 -26.79 10.85
C ARG A 38 -8.40 -26.16 9.60
N GLY A 39 -7.58 -25.12 9.77
CA GLY A 39 -6.87 -24.48 8.66
C GLY A 39 -7.74 -23.57 7.79
N VAL A 40 -8.94 -23.17 8.24
CA VAL A 40 -9.70 -22.11 7.58
C VAL A 40 -8.99 -20.78 7.86
N ARG A 41 -8.70 -20.03 6.79
CA ARG A 41 -7.97 -18.76 6.85
C ARG A 41 -8.71 -17.69 6.04
N PRO A 42 -8.58 -16.41 6.41
CA PRO A 42 -9.10 -15.34 5.58
C PRO A 42 -8.52 -15.35 4.17
N GLY A 43 -9.30 -14.90 3.19
CA GLY A 43 -8.94 -14.89 1.78
C GLY A 43 -9.24 -16.20 1.05
N MET A 44 -9.44 -17.33 1.75
CA MET A 44 -9.86 -18.59 1.12
C MET A 44 -11.20 -18.45 0.42
N ALA A 45 -11.44 -19.22 -0.65
CA ALA A 45 -12.73 -19.20 -1.34
C ALA A 45 -13.82 -19.81 -0.45
N ALA A 46 -14.96 -19.15 -0.32
CA ALA A 46 -16.05 -19.62 0.53
C ALA A 46 -16.56 -21.03 0.12
N GLY A 47 -16.47 -21.36 -1.17
CA GLY A 47 -16.83 -22.68 -1.70
C GLY A 47 -15.95 -23.83 -1.20
N GLU A 48 -14.71 -23.55 -0.80
CA GLU A 48 -13.77 -24.58 -0.30
C GLU A 48 -14.00 -24.91 1.18
N ILE A 49 -14.70 -24.03 1.90
CA ILE A 49 -14.83 -24.12 3.36
C ILE A 49 -15.70 -25.29 3.79
N LYS A 50 -16.73 -25.63 3.02
CA LYS A 50 -17.61 -26.75 3.36
C LYS A 50 -16.88 -28.10 3.36
N TRP A 51 -15.74 -28.22 2.70
CA TRP A 51 -14.89 -29.42 2.75
C TRP A 51 -14.02 -29.49 4.00
N ARG A 52 -13.60 -28.34 4.54
CA ARG A 52 -12.68 -28.24 5.70
C ARG A 52 -13.42 -28.07 7.02
N TYR A 53 -14.56 -27.40 6.98
CA TYR A 53 -15.39 -27.07 8.13
C TYR A 53 -16.88 -27.22 7.79
N PRO A 54 -17.37 -28.46 7.60
CA PRO A 54 -18.72 -28.73 7.07
C PRO A 54 -19.85 -28.13 7.91
N GLU A 55 -19.71 -28.19 9.23
CA GLU A 55 -20.72 -27.73 10.19
C GLU A 55 -20.77 -26.20 10.35
N ALA A 56 -19.78 -25.46 9.84
CA ALA A 56 -19.77 -24.02 9.95
C ALA A 56 -20.86 -23.35 9.13
N ARG A 57 -21.59 -22.42 9.75
CA ARG A 57 -22.53 -21.55 9.05
C ARG A 57 -21.75 -20.43 8.35
N LEU A 58 -22.01 -20.24 7.05
CA LEU A 58 -21.47 -19.11 6.30
C LEU A 58 -22.28 -17.87 6.65
N TRP A 59 -21.64 -16.90 7.29
CA TRP A 59 -22.27 -15.68 7.77
C TRP A 59 -21.79 -14.48 6.92
N PRO A 60 -22.69 -13.65 6.36
CA PRO A 60 -22.26 -12.47 5.61
C PRO A 60 -21.57 -11.47 6.53
N ALA A 61 -20.43 -10.91 6.11
CA ALA A 61 -19.79 -9.85 6.88
C ALA A 61 -20.57 -8.53 6.69
N ASP A 62 -21.06 -7.94 7.78
CA ASP A 62 -21.57 -6.58 7.74
C ASP A 62 -20.41 -5.60 7.49
N SER A 63 -20.54 -4.79 6.44
CA SER A 63 -19.56 -3.78 6.03
C SER A 63 -19.45 -2.57 6.96
N ARG A 64 -20.27 -2.51 8.01
CA ARG A 64 -20.27 -1.43 9.01
C ARG A 64 -19.19 -1.67 10.06
N GLN A 65 -17.93 -1.52 9.65
CA GLN A 65 -16.82 -1.44 10.59
C GLN A 65 -16.69 0.00 11.12
N GLY A 66 -16.49 0.13 12.44
CA GLY A 66 -16.55 1.39 13.15
C GLY A 66 -15.42 2.37 12.78
N PRO A 67 -15.71 3.69 12.71
CA PRO A 67 -14.78 4.76 12.32
C PRO A 67 -13.55 4.99 13.23
N ASP A 68 -13.32 4.14 14.24
CA ASP A 68 -12.52 4.45 15.44
C ASP A 68 -11.10 3.84 15.43
N LEU A 69 -10.86 2.73 14.69
CA LEU A 69 -9.52 2.11 14.62
C LEU A 69 -8.50 3.00 13.92
N ALA A 70 -8.90 3.72 12.86
CA ALA A 70 -8.01 4.61 12.12
C ALA A 70 -7.59 5.83 12.97
N ALA A 71 -8.51 6.39 13.76
CA ALA A 71 -8.24 7.51 14.65
C ALA A 71 -7.27 7.09 15.78
N TRP A 72 -7.47 5.89 16.35
CA TRP A 72 -6.58 5.33 17.35
C TRP A 72 -5.18 5.04 16.79
N LEU A 73 -5.09 4.38 15.63
CA LEU A 73 -3.81 4.09 14.95
C LEU A 73 -3.01 5.37 14.67
N ALA A 74 -3.70 6.45 14.28
CA ALA A 74 -3.08 7.75 14.05
C ALA A 74 -2.50 8.39 15.33
N GLY A 75 -3.06 8.09 16.50
CA GLY A 75 -2.55 8.60 17.78
C GLY A 75 -1.43 7.78 18.40
N THR A 76 -1.14 6.58 17.90
CA THR A 76 -0.27 5.60 18.58
C THR A 76 0.86 5.04 17.71
N ALA A 77 0.63 4.82 16.42
CA ALA A 77 1.65 4.29 15.51
C ALA A 77 2.50 5.42 14.91
N TRP A 78 3.79 5.16 14.65
CA TRP A 78 4.65 6.10 13.91
C TRP A 78 4.18 6.26 12.46
N ALA A 79 3.79 5.14 11.85
CA ALA A 79 3.08 5.10 10.58
C ALA A 79 2.22 3.84 10.53
N PHE A 80 1.09 3.89 9.82
CA PHE A 80 0.26 2.72 9.59
C PHE A 80 -0.41 2.74 8.22
N ARG A 81 -0.77 1.55 7.71
CA ARG A 81 -1.63 1.37 6.54
C ARG A 81 -2.72 0.38 6.92
N TRP A 82 -3.98 0.72 6.69
CA TRP A 82 -5.09 -0.19 6.92
C TRP A 82 -5.83 -0.45 5.61
N ASP A 83 -5.89 -1.71 5.21
CA ASP A 83 -6.84 -2.21 4.23
C ASP A 83 -8.14 -2.60 4.95
N ARG A 84 -9.11 -1.68 4.91
CA ARG A 84 -10.41 -1.85 5.58
C ARG A 84 -11.19 -3.04 5.05
N GLU A 85 -11.10 -3.30 3.75
CA GLU A 85 -11.84 -4.37 3.09
C GLU A 85 -11.25 -5.74 3.42
N ALA A 86 -9.92 -5.82 3.49
CA ALA A 86 -9.20 -7.05 3.82
C ALA A 86 -9.05 -7.32 5.33
N GLY A 87 -9.42 -6.35 6.19
CA GLY A 87 -9.26 -6.46 7.64
C GLY A 87 -7.80 -6.59 8.08
N CYS A 88 -6.86 -6.14 7.27
CA CYS A 88 -5.43 -6.28 7.52
C CYS A 88 -4.69 -4.97 7.32
N GLY A 89 -3.48 -4.90 7.84
CA GLY A 89 -2.71 -3.68 7.77
C GLY A 89 -1.29 -3.83 8.26
N TRP A 90 -0.65 -2.69 8.31
CA TRP A 90 0.76 -2.52 8.65
C TRP A 90 0.87 -1.39 9.66
N TRP A 91 1.77 -1.51 10.62
CA TRP A 91 2.29 -0.34 11.31
C TRP A 91 3.80 -0.41 11.50
N GLU A 92 4.45 0.74 11.45
CA GLU A 92 5.85 0.93 11.79
C GLU A 92 5.96 1.32 13.26
N TRP A 93 6.90 0.67 13.94
CA TRP A 93 7.18 0.95 15.34
C TRP A 93 8.68 1.13 15.58
N PRO A 94 9.11 2.23 16.22
CA PRO A 94 10.53 2.58 16.28
C PRO A 94 11.37 1.57 17.08
N ARG A 95 10.84 0.97 18.16
CA ARG A 95 11.52 -0.04 18.99
C ARG A 95 10.51 -0.96 19.67
N LEU A 96 10.34 -2.18 19.18
CA LEU A 96 9.44 -3.14 19.83
C LEU A 96 10.18 -3.91 20.92
N THR A 97 9.71 -3.80 22.15
CA THR A 97 9.90 -4.83 23.18
C THR A 97 8.61 -5.64 23.25
N GLY A 98 8.72 -6.95 23.54
CA GLY A 98 7.54 -7.83 23.61
C GLY A 98 6.50 -7.37 24.63
N ASP A 99 6.91 -6.61 25.65
CA ASP A 99 6.02 -6.08 26.69
C ASP A 99 5.16 -4.92 26.19
N ARG A 100 5.77 -3.92 25.53
CA ARG A 100 5.04 -2.79 24.93
C ARG A 100 4.06 -3.25 23.85
N TYR A 101 4.42 -4.29 23.11
CA TYR A 101 3.53 -4.91 22.13
C TYR A 101 2.34 -5.60 22.80
N ARG A 102 2.60 -6.36 23.88
CA ARG A 102 1.54 -7.02 24.66
C ARG A 102 0.54 -6.02 25.25
N GLU A 103 1.04 -4.93 25.83
CA GLU A 103 0.19 -3.84 26.36
C GLU A 103 -0.68 -3.23 25.25
N LEU A 104 -0.10 -2.96 24.08
CA LEU A 104 -0.82 -2.44 22.92
C LEU A 104 -1.96 -3.37 22.48
N VAL A 105 -1.63 -4.65 22.28
CA VAL A 105 -2.58 -5.65 21.80
C VAL A 105 -3.68 -5.93 22.83
N ALA A 106 -3.35 -5.91 24.12
CA ALA A 106 -4.32 -6.04 25.22
C ALA A 106 -5.35 -4.91 25.28
N VAL A 107 -5.03 -3.71 24.75
CA VAL A 107 -6.00 -2.61 24.63
C VAL A 107 -6.79 -2.71 23.33
N VAL A 108 -6.14 -3.07 22.22
CA VAL A 108 -6.73 -3.06 20.87
C VAL A 108 -7.67 -4.22 20.62
N VAL A 109 -7.25 -5.44 20.96
CA VAL A 109 -7.97 -6.65 20.60
C VAL A 109 -9.31 -6.72 21.35
N PRO A 110 -9.39 -6.61 22.68
CA PRO A 110 -10.68 -6.75 23.37
C PRO A 110 -11.74 -5.70 22.96
N ALA A 111 -11.32 -4.49 22.61
CA ALA A 111 -12.20 -3.39 22.25
C ALA A 111 -12.63 -3.39 20.78
N ARG A 112 -11.82 -3.96 19.87
CA ARG A 112 -11.97 -3.74 18.42
C ARG A 112 -12.01 -5.00 17.59
N ALA A 113 -11.43 -6.12 18.03
CA ALA A 113 -11.36 -7.35 17.23
C ALA A 113 -11.55 -8.58 18.09
N ALA A 114 -12.29 -9.58 17.63
CA ALA A 114 -12.34 -10.85 18.34
C ALA A 114 -10.95 -11.52 18.37
N ARG A 115 -10.12 -11.28 17.34
CA ARG A 115 -8.78 -11.85 17.22
C ARG A 115 -7.78 -10.96 16.49
N LEU A 116 -6.49 -11.22 16.73
CA LEU A 116 -5.39 -10.63 15.98
C LEU A 116 -4.34 -11.68 15.62
N ALA A 117 -4.04 -11.81 14.33
CA ALA A 117 -2.88 -12.51 13.82
C ALA A 117 -1.87 -11.49 13.29
N GLY A 118 -0.58 -11.66 13.56
CA GLY A 118 0.42 -10.70 13.15
C GLY A 118 1.80 -11.28 12.90
N GLY A 119 2.64 -10.47 12.28
CA GLY A 119 4.02 -10.80 11.97
C GLY A 119 4.90 -9.57 12.07
N ALA A 120 6.04 -9.67 12.76
CA ALA A 120 6.97 -8.57 12.95
C ALA A 120 8.33 -8.85 12.27
N ALA A 121 8.80 -7.93 11.44
CA ALA A 121 10.11 -8.02 10.76
C ALA A 121 10.64 -6.62 10.42
N GLY A 122 11.87 -6.48 9.93
CA GLY A 122 12.42 -5.23 9.42
C GLY A 122 11.85 -4.81 8.05
N HIS A 123 11.18 -5.72 7.33
CA HIS A 123 10.56 -5.44 6.03
C HIS A 123 9.08 -5.86 5.97
N PRO A 124 8.18 -5.10 5.30
CA PRO A 124 6.77 -5.46 5.16
C PRO A 124 6.58 -6.86 4.57
N TRP A 125 7.18 -7.19 3.43
CA TRP A 125 6.98 -8.53 2.82
C TRP A 125 7.33 -9.69 3.76
N LEU A 126 8.39 -9.53 4.56
CA LEU A 126 8.77 -10.51 5.57
C LEU A 126 7.75 -10.57 6.70
N ALA A 127 7.31 -9.42 7.21
CA ALA A 127 6.30 -9.36 8.25
C ALA A 127 4.96 -10.01 7.81
N ARG A 128 4.54 -9.89 6.54
CA ARG A 128 3.36 -10.62 6.02
C ARG A 128 3.59 -12.12 6.07
N TRP A 129 4.71 -12.55 5.49
CA TRP A 129 5.02 -13.97 5.37
C TRP A 129 5.16 -14.63 6.74
N VAL A 130 5.83 -13.96 7.69
CA VAL A 130 5.97 -14.38 9.08
C VAL A 130 4.61 -14.46 9.78
N ALA A 131 3.68 -13.55 9.49
CA ALA A 131 2.33 -13.64 10.05
C ALA A 131 1.54 -14.86 9.54
N GLU A 132 1.64 -15.14 8.23
CA GLU A 132 0.86 -16.19 7.59
C GLU A 132 1.47 -17.59 7.79
N ALA A 133 2.80 -17.70 7.83
CA ALA A 133 3.53 -18.97 7.85
C ALA A 133 4.37 -19.19 9.12
N GLY A 134 4.39 -18.24 10.07
CA GLY A 134 5.34 -18.27 11.19
C GLY A 134 5.32 -19.54 12.04
N GLU A 135 4.14 -20.16 12.17
CA GLU A 135 3.99 -21.45 12.85
C GLU A 135 4.72 -22.58 12.12
N GLN A 136 4.49 -22.72 10.81
CA GLN A 136 5.15 -23.72 9.96
C GLN A 136 6.66 -23.51 9.89
N LEU A 137 7.08 -22.25 9.98
CA LEU A 137 8.48 -21.85 9.97
C LEU A 137 9.17 -22.03 11.33
N GLY A 138 8.43 -22.41 12.39
CA GLY A 138 8.97 -22.58 13.74
C GLY A 138 9.49 -21.26 14.35
N LEU A 139 8.91 -20.13 13.97
CA LEU A 139 9.35 -18.82 14.42
C LEU A 139 8.90 -18.53 15.85
N PRO A 140 9.66 -17.73 16.62
CA PRO A 140 9.22 -17.29 17.93
C PRO A 140 7.97 -16.40 17.81
N ALA A 141 7.12 -16.43 18.84
CA ALA A 141 5.85 -15.74 18.85
C ALA A 141 5.54 -15.11 20.20
N TRP A 142 4.92 -13.93 20.17
CA TRP A 142 4.16 -13.39 21.29
C TRP A 142 2.72 -13.92 21.21
N ARG A 143 2.15 -14.33 22.34
CA ARG A 143 0.82 -14.95 22.42
C ARG A 143 0.02 -14.40 23.59
N GLY A 144 -1.30 -14.40 23.44
CA GLY A 144 -2.28 -14.19 24.50
C GLY A 144 -3.68 -14.56 24.03
N ASP A 145 -4.69 -14.28 24.85
CA ASP A 145 -6.06 -14.70 24.55
C ASP A 145 -6.59 -14.00 23.29
N GLY A 146 -6.87 -14.80 22.25
CA GLY A 146 -7.38 -14.32 20.97
C GLY A 146 -6.31 -13.69 20.06
N TRP A 147 -5.02 -13.74 20.38
CA TRP A 147 -4.00 -13.17 19.51
C TRP A 147 -2.67 -13.92 19.48
N VAL A 148 -2.03 -13.88 18.31
CA VAL A 148 -0.69 -14.41 18.09
C VAL A 148 0.07 -13.50 17.15
N THR A 149 1.34 -13.24 17.44
CA THR A 149 2.23 -12.52 16.53
C THR A 149 3.60 -13.15 16.49
N PHE A 150 3.94 -13.71 15.34
CA PHE A 150 5.26 -14.24 15.07
C PHE A 150 6.23 -13.10 14.80
N TYR A 151 7.50 -13.28 15.11
CA TYR A 151 8.50 -12.25 14.82
C TYR A 151 9.80 -12.84 14.29
N LEU A 152 10.48 -12.01 13.51
CA LEU A 152 11.76 -12.32 12.91
C LEU A 152 12.86 -11.51 13.58
N PRO A 153 13.78 -12.14 14.33
CA PRO A 153 14.89 -11.43 14.94
C PRO A 153 15.79 -10.78 13.87
N PRO A 154 16.25 -9.53 14.06
CA PRO A 154 17.10 -8.84 13.07
C PRO A 154 18.35 -9.63 12.66
N ALA A 155 18.94 -10.39 13.59
CA ALA A 155 20.15 -11.19 13.36
C ALA A 155 19.98 -12.29 12.29
N VAL A 156 18.75 -12.78 12.07
CA VAL A 156 18.48 -13.84 11.09
C VAL A 156 17.74 -13.34 9.85
N GLU A 157 17.38 -12.06 9.82
CA GLU A 157 16.49 -11.49 8.81
C GLU A 157 17.06 -11.61 7.39
N ALA A 158 18.37 -11.42 7.19
CA ALA A 158 19.01 -11.57 5.90
C ALA A 158 18.93 -13.00 5.33
N VAL A 159 18.94 -14.02 6.20
CA VAL A 159 18.80 -15.43 5.79
C VAL A 159 17.37 -15.69 5.33
N TRP A 160 16.40 -15.17 6.08
CA TRP A 160 14.98 -15.31 5.75
C TRP A 160 14.58 -14.48 4.52
N ALA A 161 15.19 -13.32 4.31
CA ALA A 161 15.02 -12.51 3.09
C ALA A 161 15.37 -13.31 1.83
N ARG A 162 16.39 -14.17 1.86
CA ARG A 162 16.73 -15.06 0.73
C ARG A 162 15.68 -16.14 0.49
N ARG A 163 14.99 -16.58 1.54
CA ARG A 163 13.96 -17.65 1.48
C ARG A 163 12.54 -17.12 1.24
N LEU A 164 12.34 -15.81 1.27
CA LEU A 164 11.04 -15.17 1.07
C LEU A 164 10.40 -15.64 -0.24
N PRO A 165 9.25 -16.34 -0.20
CA PRO A 165 8.57 -16.77 -1.42
C PRO A 165 8.10 -15.56 -2.23
N LEU A 166 8.25 -15.62 -3.56
CA LEU A 166 7.93 -14.49 -4.44
C LEU A 166 6.46 -14.10 -4.42
N ILE A 167 5.54 -14.97 -3.99
CA ILE A 167 4.12 -14.64 -3.79
C ILE A 167 3.89 -13.52 -2.76
N TYR A 168 4.85 -13.31 -1.85
CA TYR A 168 4.81 -12.26 -0.83
C TYR A 168 5.47 -10.96 -1.28
N VAL A 169 6.22 -11.01 -2.38
CA VAL A 169 6.89 -9.85 -2.97
C VAL A 169 5.86 -9.08 -3.78
N GLU A 170 5.65 -7.81 -3.45
CA GLU A 170 4.72 -6.96 -4.21
C GLU A 170 5.39 -6.53 -5.53
N ALA A 171 4.94 -7.11 -6.64
CA ALA A 171 5.41 -6.78 -7.97
C ALA A 171 4.26 -6.74 -8.99
N PRO A 172 4.44 -6.05 -10.13
CA PRO A 172 3.48 -6.11 -11.23
C PRO A 172 3.24 -7.56 -11.69
N ALA A 173 2.01 -7.88 -12.07
CA ALA A 173 1.65 -9.23 -12.52
C ALA A 173 2.53 -9.75 -13.69
N ALA A 174 2.98 -8.86 -14.57
CA ALA A 174 3.90 -9.21 -15.65
C ALA A 174 5.26 -9.70 -15.12
N LEU A 175 5.77 -9.08 -14.04
CA LEU A 175 7.04 -9.46 -13.43
C LEU A 175 6.92 -10.79 -12.68
N HIS A 176 5.78 -11.05 -12.02
CA HIS A 176 5.52 -12.36 -11.41
C HIS A 176 5.48 -13.49 -12.45
N ARG A 177 4.90 -13.26 -13.63
CA ARG A 177 4.93 -14.24 -14.73
C ARG A 177 6.36 -14.47 -15.21
N GLN A 178 7.12 -13.40 -15.42
CA GLN A 178 8.53 -13.51 -15.80
C GLN A 178 9.33 -14.33 -14.77
N TRP A 179 9.15 -14.11 -13.47
CA TRP A 179 9.81 -14.91 -12.44
C TRP A 179 9.41 -16.38 -12.49
N ALA A 180 8.12 -16.66 -12.70
CA ALA A 180 7.62 -18.03 -12.86
C ALA A 180 8.21 -18.71 -14.10
N ASP A 181 8.31 -18.00 -15.23
CA ASP A 181 8.90 -18.51 -16.48
C ASP A 181 10.40 -18.82 -16.33
N GLN A 182 11.10 -18.10 -15.45
CA GLN A 182 12.50 -18.35 -15.09
C GLN A 182 12.66 -19.43 -14.01
N GLY A 183 11.55 -19.98 -13.48
CA GLY A 183 11.56 -20.98 -12.43
C GLY A 183 11.94 -20.45 -11.04
N TRP A 184 12.03 -19.14 -10.85
CA TRP A 184 12.34 -18.53 -9.56
C TRP A 184 11.13 -18.59 -8.62
N ARG A 185 11.37 -18.98 -7.37
CA ARG A 185 10.35 -19.19 -6.33
C ARG A 185 10.58 -18.31 -5.12
N THR A 186 11.81 -17.87 -4.89
CA THR A 186 12.24 -17.11 -3.72
C THR A 186 12.98 -15.83 -4.11
N ALA A 187 12.98 -14.86 -3.19
CA ALA A 187 13.65 -13.58 -3.44
C ALA A 187 15.17 -13.71 -3.59
N GLY A 188 15.79 -14.74 -3.02
CA GLY A 188 17.23 -15.02 -3.18
C GLY A 188 17.62 -15.50 -4.57
N GLU A 189 16.67 -16.01 -5.36
CA GLU A 189 16.91 -16.48 -6.73
C GLU A 189 16.82 -15.34 -7.75
N VAL A 190 16.17 -14.23 -7.40
CA VAL A 190 15.98 -13.08 -8.30
C VAL A 190 17.23 -12.19 -8.27
N PRO A 191 17.97 -12.05 -9.38
CA PRO A 191 19.15 -11.21 -9.43
C PRO A 191 18.83 -9.75 -9.08
N GLY A 192 19.59 -9.17 -8.16
CA GLY A 192 19.47 -7.77 -7.77
C GLY A 192 18.25 -7.42 -6.89
N LEU A 193 17.45 -8.41 -6.46
CA LEU A 193 16.34 -8.15 -5.54
C LEU A 193 16.80 -7.96 -4.09
N LEU A 194 18.00 -8.46 -3.74
CA LEU A 194 18.60 -8.33 -2.42
C LEU A 194 19.71 -7.27 -2.38
N PRO A 195 19.82 -6.48 -1.30
CA PRO A 195 18.92 -6.45 -0.14
C PRO A 195 17.51 -5.99 -0.54
N LEU A 196 16.48 -6.48 0.17
CA LEU A 196 15.09 -6.12 -0.15
C LEU A 196 14.98 -4.60 -0.23
N PRO A 197 14.33 -4.06 -1.28
CA PRO A 197 14.30 -2.63 -1.50
C PRO A 197 13.70 -1.95 -0.26
N PRO A 198 14.27 -0.82 0.21
CA PRO A 198 13.72 -0.12 1.35
C PRO A 198 12.30 0.30 1.00
N ARG A 199 11.32 -0.37 1.60
CA ARG A 199 9.95 0.06 1.57
C ARG A 199 9.67 0.72 2.91
N PRO A 200 9.83 2.05 3.04
CA PRO A 200 9.05 2.73 4.05
C PRO A 200 7.61 2.32 3.79
N LEU A 201 6.89 1.84 4.81
CA LEU A 201 5.44 1.98 4.76
C LEU A 201 5.23 3.46 4.44
N PRO A 202 4.54 3.83 3.34
CA PRO A 202 4.29 5.24 3.09
C PRO A 202 3.71 5.77 4.40
N PRO A 203 4.38 6.74 5.08
CA PRO A 203 3.97 7.22 6.38
C PRO A 203 2.52 7.58 6.19
N SER A 204 1.64 6.83 6.91
CA SER A 204 0.20 6.74 6.70
C SER A 204 -0.24 7.70 5.62
N ALA A 205 -0.39 7.24 4.37
CA ALA A 205 -0.88 8.13 3.33
C ALA A 205 -2.16 8.73 3.89
N ALA A 206 -2.08 9.97 4.36
CA ALA A 206 -3.19 10.64 4.99
C ALA A 206 -4.09 10.84 3.79
N VAL A 207 -5.07 9.94 3.64
CA VAL A 207 -6.06 10.04 2.59
C VAL A 207 -6.95 11.17 3.04
N TRP A 208 -6.43 12.38 2.86
CA TRP A 208 -7.21 13.58 2.98
C TRP A 208 -8.21 13.50 1.84
N GLU A 209 -9.47 13.19 2.15
CA GLU A 209 -10.51 13.12 1.14
C GLU A 209 -11.57 14.15 1.47
N ARG A 210 -11.83 15.04 0.52
CA ARG A 210 -12.91 16.02 0.60
C ARG A 210 -13.74 15.98 -0.66
N ARG A 211 -15.03 16.22 -0.50
CA ARG A 211 -16.00 16.31 -1.59
C ARG A 211 -16.46 17.74 -1.72
N TYR A 212 -16.46 18.24 -2.94
CA TYR A 212 -16.90 19.58 -3.28
C TYR A 212 -18.07 19.45 -4.26
N PRO A 213 -19.31 19.77 -3.84
CA PRO A 213 -20.43 19.79 -4.76
C PRO A 213 -20.20 20.88 -5.82
N LEU A 214 -20.65 20.62 -7.06
CA LEU A 214 -20.55 21.58 -8.16
C LEU A 214 -21.93 22.07 -8.54
N THR A 215 -22.13 23.39 -8.49
CA THR A 215 -23.34 24.01 -9.01
C THR A 215 -23.29 24.12 -10.54
N GLU A 216 -24.43 24.42 -11.15
CA GLU A 216 -24.49 24.70 -12.59
C GLU A 216 -23.65 25.92 -12.98
N ALA A 217 -23.58 26.93 -12.12
CA ALA A 217 -22.72 28.10 -12.32
C ALA A 217 -21.23 27.72 -12.29
N ASP A 218 -20.83 26.84 -11.37
CA ASP A 218 -19.43 26.39 -11.27
C ASP A 218 -18.99 25.60 -12.50
N ARG A 219 -19.88 24.76 -13.06
CA ARG A 219 -19.62 24.03 -14.31
C ARG A 219 -19.41 24.98 -15.49
N ARG A 220 -20.25 26.00 -15.63
CA ARG A 220 -20.15 27.00 -16.71
C ARG A 220 -18.89 27.86 -16.59
N GLN A 221 -18.45 28.14 -15.37
CA GLN A 221 -17.27 28.97 -15.08
C GLN A 221 -16.05 28.15 -14.65
N TRP A 222 -15.95 26.88 -15.07
CA TRP A 222 -14.95 25.96 -14.54
C TRP A 222 -13.50 26.45 -14.73
N GLY A 223 -13.21 27.16 -15.83
CA GLY A 223 -11.90 27.76 -16.06
C GLY A 223 -11.45 28.75 -14.97
N ILE A 224 -12.41 29.41 -14.31
CA ILE A 224 -12.18 30.37 -13.21
C ILE A 224 -12.29 29.67 -11.85
N ARG A 225 -13.25 28.74 -11.70
CA ARG A 225 -13.51 28.02 -10.44
C ARG A 225 -12.46 26.97 -10.10
N ALA A 226 -11.90 26.28 -11.09
CA ALA A 226 -10.92 25.23 -10.82
C ALA A 226 -9.64 25.75 -10.13
N PRO A 227 -9.05 26.90 -10.54
CA PRO A 227 -7.94 27.51 -9.81
C PRO A 227 -8.29 27.96 -8.38
N GLU A 228 -9.51 28.44 -8.13
CA GLU A 228 -9.97 28.82 -6.79
C GLU A 228 -10.11 27.59 -5.89
N LEU A 229 -10.77 26.55 -6.41
CA LEU A 229 -10.92 25.28 -5.72
C LEU A 229 -9.56 24.65 -5.40
N ALA A 230 -8.62 24.64 -6.36
CA ALA A 230 -7.29 24.09 -6.15
C ALA A 230 -6.54 24.82 -5.03
N ARG A 231 -6.61 26.15 -4.96
CA ARG A 231 -5.99 26.95 -3.90
C ARG A 231 -6.63 26.67 -2.54
N ARG A 232 -7.96 26.60 -2.48
CA ARG A 232 -8.70 26.29 -1.26
C ARG A 232 -8.34 24.91 -0.72
N VAL A 233 -8.41 23.89 -1.58
CA VAL A 233 -8.04 22.51 -1.25
C VAL A 233 -6.62 22.42 -0.70
N VAL A 234 -5.66 23.08 -1.35
CA VAL A 234 -4.27 23.04 -0.90
C VAL A 234 -4.08 23.76 0.44
N ALA A 235 -4.81 24.86 0.68
CA ALA A 235 -4.77 25.53 1.97
C ALA A 235 -5.33 24.64 3.09
N GLU A 236 -6.45 23.97 2.85
CA GLU A 236 -7.05 23.00 3.77
C GLU A 236 -6.11 21.81 4.03
N ALA A 237 -5.56 21.21 2.97
CA ALA A 237 -4.67 20.07 3.08
C ALA A 237 -3.33 20.40 3.77
N LEU A 238 -2.77 21.60 3.56
CA LEU A 238 -1.54 22.02 4.24
C LEU A 238 -1.74 22.33 5.73
N ALA A 239 -2.96 22.61 6.17
CA ALA A 239 -3.28 22.69 7.59
C ALA A 239 -3.18 21.31 8.26
N ASP A 240 -3.54 20.25 7.53
CA ASP A 240 -3.51 18.87 8.02
C ASP A 240 -2.12 18.22 7.88
N HIS A 241 -1.36 18.55 6.83
CA HIS A 241 -0.02 18.01 6.62
C HIS A 241 0.91 18.95 5.84
N PRO A 242 2.18 19.15 6.26
CA PRO A 242 3.06 20.19 5.72
C PRO A 242 3.56 19.93 4.28
N ALA A 243 3.48 18.70 3.77
CA ALA A 243 3.93 18.36 2.40
C ALA A 243 3.12 17.22 1.76
N TRP A 244 2.89 17.31 0.45
CA TRP A 244 2.07 16.37 -0.30
C TRP A 244 2.81 15.81 -1.51
N THR A 245 2.57 14.53 -1.83
CA THR A 245 3.23 13.77 -2.91
C THR A 245 2.29 13.36 -4.01
N GLY A 246 0.97 13.38 -3.80
CA GLY A 246 0.02 12.97 -4.82
C GLY A 246 -1.37 13.53 -4.62
N TRP A 247 -2.11 13.57 -5.73
CA TRP A 247 -3.52 13.97 -5.76
C TRP A 247 -4.29 12.97 -6.60
N ALA A 248 -5.51 12.68 -6.17
CA ALA A 248 -6.52 11.92 -6.90
C ALA A 248 -7.79 12.77 -7.01
N VAL A 249 -8.36 12.85 -8.22
CA VAL A 249 -9.59 13.58 -8.51
C VAL A 249 -10.61 12.62 -9.09
N ARG A 250 -11.77 12.53 -8.46
CA ARG A 250 -12.91 11.73 -8.90
C ARG A 250 -14.09 12.64 -9.22
N TRP A 251 -14.64 12.51 -10.42
CA TRP A 251 -15.80 13.29 -10.86
C TRP A 251 -17.08 12.52 -10.51
N GLU A 252 -17.85 13.06 -9.57
CA GLU A 252 -19.05 12.40 -9.06
C GLU A 252 -20.20 12.49 -10.08
N GLY A 253 -20.95 11.39 -10.21
CA GLY A 253 -22.00 11.27 -11.23
C GLY A 253 -21.46 10.98 -12.64
N THR A 254 -20.17 10.66 -12.79
CA THR A 254 -19.57 10.23 -14.07
C THR A 254 -19.02 8.81 -13.95
N ALA A 255 -19.01 8.06 -15.05
CA ALA A 255 -18.40 6.73 -15.13
C ALA A 255 -16.87 6.77 -15.34
N LEU A 256 -16.25 7.95 -15.26
CA LEU A 256 -14.83 8.11 -15.54
C LEU A 256 -13.98 7.58 -14.39
N PRO A 257 -12.86 6.90 -14.69
CA PRO A 257 -11.91 6.52 -13.66
C PRO A 257 -11.32 7.77 -12.99
N PRO A 258 -10.93 7.69 -11.70
CA PRO A 258 -10.30 8.80 -11.00
C PRO A 258 -8.96 9.17 -11.66
N ARG A 259 -8.73 10.46 -11.86
CA ARG A 259 -7.45 10.98 -12.34
C ARG A 259 -6.50 11.07 -11.17
N ARG A 260 -5.40 10.32 -11.21
CA ARG A 260 -4.42 10.29 -10.11
C ARG A 260 -3.02 10.51 -10.63
N ARG A 261 -2.25 11.33 -9.92
CA ARG A 261 -0.84 11.57 -10.24
C ARG A 261 -0.04 11.81 -8.97
N HIS A 262 1.22 11.43 -9.03
CA HIS A 262 2.18 11.63 -7.96
C HIS A 262 3.38 12.45 -8.46
N TRP A 263 4.00 13.16 -7.52
CA TRP A 263 5.13 14.05 -7.70
C TRP A 263 6.04 13.97 -6.45
N SER A 264 7.17 14.69 -6.48
CA SER A 264 7.99 14.84 -5.29
C SER A 264 7.24 15.58 -4.19
N PRO A 265 7.53 15.26 -2.93
CA PRO A 265 7.01 16.00 -1.79
C PRO A 265 7.21 17.50 -2.00
N SER A 266 6.14 18.27 -1.80
CA SER A 266 6.20 19.73 -1.81
C SER A 266 5.27 20.27 -0.74
N GLY A 267 5.74 21.25 0.03
CA GLY A 267 4.91 22.08 0.89
C GLY A 267 4.54 23.43 0.25
N ASP A 268 5.09 23.74 -0.92
CA ASP A 268 4.82 24.99 -1.63
C ASP A 268 3.38 25.02 -2.15
N ARG A 269 2.60 25.98 -1.64
CA ARG A 269 1.18 26.20 -1.98
C ARG A 269 0.96 26.39 -3.48
N ARG A 270 1.82 27.15 -4.16
CA ARG A 270 1.70 27.46 -5.59
C ARG A 270 1.96 26.20 -6.42
N ILE A 271 3.00 25.45 -6.07
CA ILE A 271 3.36 24.20 -6.77
C ILE A 271 2.25 23.16 -6.59
N LEU A 272 1.74 22.98 -5.37
CA LEU A 272 0.67 22.01 -5.10
C LEU A 272 -0.64 22.39 -5.80
N ALA A 273 -1.01 23.68 -5.80
CA ALA A 273 -2.22 24.15 -6.47
C ALA A 273 -2.13 23.95 -7.99
N ALA A 274 -0.97 24.24 -8.60
CA ALA A 274 -0.74 23.98 -10.01
C ALA A 274 -0.85 22.49 -10.34
N ARG A 275 -0.24 21.61 -9.52
CA ARG A 275 -0.32 20.15 -9.70
C ARG A 275 -1.75 19.63 -9.62
N LEU A 276 -2.50 20.05 -8.61
CA LEU A 276 -3.92 19.68 -8.48
C LEU A 276 -4.75 20.22 -9.65
N LEU A 277 -4.48 21.44 -10.09
CA LEU A 277 -5.16 22.04 -11.24
C LEU A 277 -4.96 21.22 -12.52
N THR A 278 -3.79 20.60 -12.71
CA THR A 278 -3.55 19.70 -13.86
C THR A 278 -4.45 18.46 -13.88
N LEU A 279 -5.04 18.08 -12.74
CA LEU A 279 -5.99 16.96 -12.66
C LEU A 279 -7.44 17.43 -12.79
N LEU A 280 -7.72 18.63 -12.27
CA LEU A 280 -9.03 19.30 -12.35
C LEU A 280 -9.37 19.78 -13.77
N LEU A 281 -8.37 20.04 -14.61
CA LEU A 281 -8.55 20.47 -16.00
C LEU A 281 -8.17 19.37 -17.00
N PRO A 282 -8.93 19.21 -18.09
CA PRO A 282 -10.22 19.84 -18.38
C PRO A 282 -11.37 19.20 -17.59
N LEU A 283 -12.49 19.94 -17.43
CA LEU A 283 -13.75 19.36 -16.96
C LEU A 283 -14.14 18.21 -17.91
N PRO A 284 -14.56 17.04 -17.40
CA PRO A 284 -15.05 15.97 -18.26
C PRO A 284 -16.30 16.41 -19.04
N ALA A 285 -16.56 15.77 -20.18
CA ALA A 285 -17.69 16.11 -21.05
C ALA A 285 -19.08 15.79 -20.45
N GLY A 286 -19.14 14.95 -19.41
CA GLY A 286 -20.37 14.78 -18.62
C GLY A 286 -20.62 15.97 -17.70
N SER A 287 -21.83 16.08 -17.14
CA SER A 287 -22.16 17.10 -16.13
C SER A 287 -21.93 16.54 -14.72
N PRO A 288 -20.70 16.62 -14.15
CA PRO A 288 -20.44 16.09 -12.82
C PRO A 288 -21.28 16.83 -11.78
N ALA A 289 -21.84 16.06 -10.84
CA ALA A 289 -22.56 16.60 -9.69
C ALA A 289 -21.60 17.18 -8.63
N GLY A 290 -20.35 16.71 -8.63
CA GLY A 290 -19.34 17.10 -7.65
C GLY A 290 -17.94 16.62 -8.03
N VAL A 291 -16.97 17.01 -7.23
CA VAL A 291 -15.58 16.55 -7.32
C VAL A 291 -15.10 16.06 -5.96
N GLY A 292 -14.73 14.77 -5.91
CA GLY A 292 -14.01 14.18 -4.78
C GLY A 292 -12.51 14.34 -5.01
N ILE A 293 -11.80 14.90 -4.03
CA ILE A 293 -10.36 15.12 -4.10
C ILE A 293 -9.70 14.38 -2.94
N GLY A 294 -8.78 13.49 -3.28
CA GLY A 294 -7.93 12.73 -2.37
C GLY A 294 -6.49 13.26 -2.41
N GLY A 295 -5.96 13.70 -1.28
CA GLY A 295 -4.55 14.01 -1.09
C GLY A 295 -3.79 12.78 -0.60
N GLN A 296 -2.52 12.69 -0.99
CA GLN A 296 -1.62 11.65 -0.50
C GLN A 296 -0.31 12.25 -0.02
N THR A 297 0.10 11.78 1.15
CA THR A 297 1.39 12.04 1.79
C THR A 297 2.24 10.76 1.68
N GLY A 298 3.56 10.92 1.63
CA GLY A 298 4.49 9.79 1.44
C GLY A 298 4.66 9.37 -0.02
N MET A 299 5.81 8.80 -0.38
CA MET A 299 6.03 8.40 -1.77
C MET A 299 5.07 7.25 -2.14
N PRO A 300 4.38 7.27 -3.29
CA PRO A 300 3.91 6.02 -3.87
C PRO A 300 5.10 5.07 -4.00
N ALA A 301 4.87 3.78 -3.83
CA ALA A 301 5.83 2.76 -4.23
C ALA A 301 5.96 2.78 -5.76
N LEU A 302 6.64 3.80 -6.28
CA LEU A 302 7.26 3.74 -7.59
C LEU A 302 8.19 2.53 -7.54
N GLY A 303 8.10 1.62 -8.50
CA GLY A 303 9.09 0.56 -8.62
C GLY A 303 10.49 1.19 -8.61
N THR A 304 11.48 0.49 -8.09
CA THR A 304 12.89 0.96 -8.00
C THR A 304 13.39 1.57 -9.31
N ALA A 305 12.91 1.08 -10.47
CA ALA A 305 13.12 1.70 -11.77
C ALA A 305 12.55 3.14 -11.85
N GLN A 306 11.29 3.39 -11.51
CA GLN A 306 10.70 4.74 -11.54
C GLN A 306 11.29 5.69 -10.48
N GLN A 307 11.79 5.18 -9.34
CA GLN A 307 12.48 5.99 -8.33
C GLN A 307 13.83 6.50 -8.84
N HIS A 308 14.56 5.71 -9.62
CA HIS A 308 15.79 6.14 -10.29
C HIS A 308 15.51 7.07 -11.48
N TRP A 309 14.38 6.93 -12.15
CA TRP A 309 14.13 7.58 -13.46
C TRP A 309 13.39 8.91 -13.36
N GLY A 310 12.64 9.17 -12.28
CA GLY A 310 11.86 10.41 -12.10
C GLY A 310 12.57 11.53 -11.31
N TRP A 311 13.64 11.18 -10.57
CA TRP A 311 14.24 12.07 -9.57
C TRP A 311 15.76 12.03 -9.50
N ALA A 312 16.43 11.31 -10.41
CA ALA A 312 17.85 11.54 -10.60
C ALA A 312 18.04 13.03 -10.96
N PRO A 313 18.99 13.76 -10.32
CA PRO A 313 19.40 15.05 -10.83
C PRO A 313 19.71 14.86 -12.31
N VAL A 314 19.25 15.80 -13.17
CA VAL A 314 19.62 15.81 -14.59
C VAL A 314 21.10 15.48 -14.64
N ALA A 315 21.45 14.31 -15.19
CA ALA A 315 22.84 13.95 -15.38
C ALA A 315 23.37 15.04 -16.31
N ARG A 316 24.04 16.05 -15.74
CA ARG A 316 24.81 17.00 -16.53
C ARG A 316 25.73 16.12 -17.33
N ALA A 317 25.73 16.31 -18.66
CA ALA A 317 26.64 15.61 -19.54
C ALA A 317 28.01 15.60 -18.86
N PRO A 318 28.65 14.43 -18.67
CA PRO A 318 29.95 14.37 -18.03
C PRO A 318 30.85 15.38 -18.75
N ALA A 319 31.54 16.22 -17.98
CA ALA A 319 32.37 17.30 -18.54
C ALA A 319 33.33 16.76 -19.60
N ASP A 320 33.76 15.51 -19.43
CA ASP A 320 34.50 14.74 -20.41
C ASP A 320 33.75 13.44 -20.75
N PRO A 321 33.16 13.34 -21.95
CA PRO A 321 32.60 12.08 -22.42
C PRO A 321 33.73 11.08 -22.71
N PRO A 322 33.47 9.76 -22.53
CA PRO A 322 34.48 8.73 -22.75
C PRO A 322 35.05 8.77 -24.19
N PRO A 323 36.31 8.36 -24.38
CA PRO A 323 36.96 8.38 -25.69
C PRO A 323 36.14 7.55 -26.69
N GLY A 324 35.76 8.15 -27.82
CA GLY A 324 34.90 7.52 -28.85
C GLY A 324 33.46 8.03 -28.89
N ALA A 325 33.00 8.76 -27.87
CA ALA A 325 31.72 9.46 -27.95
C ALA A 325 31.81 10.61 -28.97
N VAL A 326 30.98 10.56 -30.02
CA VAL A 326 30.94 11.58 -31.08
C VAL A 326 30.55 12.94 -30.50
N ARG A 327 31.55 13.77 -30.17
CA ARG A 327 31.34 15.18 -29.77
C ARG A 327 30.60 15.89 -30.91
N GLY A 328 29.36 16.28 -30.66
CA GLY A 328 28.60 17.18 -31.55
C GLY A 328 27.42 16.57 -32.32
N ARG A 329 27.14 15.26 -32.21
CA ARG A 329 25.86 14.74 -32.75
C ARG A 329 24.71 15.12 -31.81
N ARG A 330 23.93 16.14 -32.18
CA ARG A 330 22.63 16.39 -31.54
C ARG A 330 21.74 15.19 -31.80
N LEU A 331 21.62 14.30 -30.82
CA LEU A 331 20.65 13.21 -30.87
C LEU A 331 19.27 13.81 -31.13
N SER A 332 18.55 13.29 -32.11
CA SER A 332 17.17 13.69 -32.34
C SER A 332 16.32 13.39 -31.10
N ARG A 333 15.20 14.11 -30.92
CA ARG A 333 14.29 13.90 -29.77
C ARG A 333 13.86 12.43 -29.61
N ARG A 334 13.72 11.72 -30.74
CA ARG A 334 13.40 10.28 -30.78
C ARG A 334 14.57 9.43 -30.28
N GLU A 335 15.80 9.73 -30.67
CA GLU A 335 16.99 9.01 -30.20
C GLU A 335 17.29 9.28 -28.72
N GLN A 336 17.05 10.50 -28.24
CA GLN A 336 17.13 10.82 -26.81
C GLN A 336 16.10 10.02 -26.01
N MET A 337 14.88 9.88 -26.53
CA MET A 337 13.88 8.99 -25.94
C MET A 337 14.32 7.52 -26.02
N LEU A 338 14.83 7.03 -27.15
CA LEU A 338 15.23 5.62 -27.26
C LEU A 338 16.42 5.27 -26.34
N ALA A 339 17.39 6.16 -26.18
CA ALA A 339 18.47 6.02 -25.20
C ALA A 339 17.96 6.10 -23.75
N TYR A 340 16.89 6.86 -23.51
CA TYR A 340 16.19 6.90 -22.21
C TYR A 340 15.48 5.58 -21.90
N TRP A 341 14.97 4.83 -22.89
CA TRP A 341 14.22 3.58 -22.68
C TRP A 341 15.10 2.31 -22.66
N ASP A 342 16.28 2.33 -23.27
CA ASP A 342 17.19 1.17 -23.33
C ASP A 342 18.66 1.61 -23.14
N PRO A 343 19.17 1.62 -21.89
CA PRO A 343 20.54 2.07 -21.62
C PRO A 343 21.61 1.07 -22.11
N TRP A 344 21.23 -0.14 -22.54
CA TRP A 344 22.18 -1.17 -23.01
C TRP A 344 22.49 -1.08 -24.51
N ARG A 345 21.80 -0.19 -25.24
CA ARG A 345 22.11 0.11 -26.65
C ARG A 345 23.41 0.87 -26.87
N GLY A 346 24.02 1.41 -25.80
CA GLY A 346 25.28 2.16 -25.85
C GLY A 346 26.54 1.30 -25.72
N GLY A 347 26.43 -0.03 -25.69
CA GLY A 347 27.57 -0.93 -25.83
C GLY A 347 27.74 -1.33 -27.28
N ASP A 348 28.81 -0.84 -27.90
CA ASP A 348 29.20 -1.23 -29.25
C ASP A 348 29.18 -2.75 -29.42
N ARG A 349 28.45 -3.21 -30.44
CA ARG A 349 28.81 -4.44 -31.15
C ARG A 349 29.97 -4.11 -32.08
N ARG A 350 31.20 -4.16 -31.57
CA ARG A 350 32.39 -4.61 -32.29
C ARG A 350 33.36 -5.27 -31.33
#